data_AF-A0A3C0W4B5-F1
#
_entry.id   AF-A0A3C0W4B5-F1
#
_cell.length_a   1.000
_cell.length_b   1.000
_cell.length_c   1.000
_cell.angle_alpha   90.00
_cell.angle_beta   90.00
_cell.angle_gamma   90.00
#
_symmetry.space_group_name_H-M   'P 1'
#
loop_
_entity.id
_entity.type
_entity.pdbx_description
1 polymer ?
#
loop_
_entity_poly.entity_id
_entity_poly.type
_entity_poly.pdbx_seq_one_letter_code
_entity_poly.pdbx_strand_id
1 'polypeptide(L)'
;MKLEKVTTKSESRSRRYHDACGAAHGLDLVGERWALLVIRELMMGPRRFSDLRKDLCGLSANVLTQRLEGLEASGVIQRRKLPPP
;
A
#
# COMPACT_ATOMS: atom_id res chain seq x y z
N MET A 1 2.04 -22.95 27.77
CA MET A 1 1.58 -21.54 27.75
C MET A 1 1.55 -21.10 26.28
N LYS A 2 0.38 -21.18 25.62
CA LYS A 2 0.24 -20.80 24.20
C LYS A 2 0.02 -19.29 24.14
N LEU A 3 0.98 -18.56 23.59
CA LEU A 3 0.82 -17.15 23.25
C LEU A 3 -0.09 -17.06 22.03
N GLU A 4 -1.37 -16.81 22.25
CA GLU A 4 -2.28 -16.40 21.19
C GLU A 4 -1.84 -15.01 20.72
N LYS A 5 -1.57 -14.85 19.42
CA LYS A 5 -1.33 -13.54 18.82
C LYS A 5 -2.65 -12.76 18.86
N VAL A 6 -2.86 -12.00 19.93
CA VAL A 6 -4.01 -11.09 20.10
C VAL A 6 -3.84 -9.79 19.30
N THR A 7 -2.92 -9.73 18.33
CA THR A 7 -2.87 -8.63 17.39
C THR A 7 -4.03 -8.80 16.42
N THR A 8 -5.18 -8.22 16.77
CA THR A 8 -6.22 -7.90 15.79
C THR A 8 -5.52 -7.15 14.66
N LYS A 9 -5.49 -7.75 13.47
CA LYS A 9 -4.93 -7.14 12.26
C LYS A 9 -5.68 -5.81 12.15
N SER A 10 -5.01 -4.69 12.43
CA SER A 10 -5.64 -3.38 12.29
C SER A 10 -5.87 -3.21 10.79
N GLU A 11 -7.02 -3.65 10.32
CA GLU A 11 -7.51 -3.29 9.00
C GLU A 11 -7.46 -1.78 9.00
N SER A 12 -6.54 -1.21 8.22
CA SER A 12 -6.61 0.20 7.95
C SER A 12 -7.94 0.40 7.26
N ARG A 13 -8.98 0.77 8.02
CA ARG A 13 -10.27 1.16 7.49
C ARG A 13 -9.99 2.32 6.56
N SER A 14 -9.85 2.04 5.26
CA SER A 14 -9.89 3.09 4.25
C SER A 14 -11.24 3.75 4.49
N ARG A 15 -11.20 5.02 4.87
CA ARG A 15 -12.43 5.78 5.12
C ARG A 15 -13.09 5.90 3.77
N ARG A 16 -14.23 5.20 3.59
CA ARG A 16 -15.04 5.36 2.40
C ARG A 16 -15.84 6.64 2.52
N TYR A 17 -15.77 7.48 1.50
CA TYR A 17 -16.51 8.74 1.45
C TYR A 17 -18.01 8.53 1.15
N HIS A 18 -18.41 7.36 0.63
CA HIS A 18 -19.80 7.01 0.32
C HIS A 18 -20.51 8.06 -0.57
N ASP A 19 -19.78 8.57 -1.56
CA ASP A 19 -20.24 9.57 -2.52
C ASP A 19 -20.12 9.02 -3.94
N ALA A 20 -21.04 9.40 -4.83
CA ALA A 20 -21.01 9.06 -6.25
C ALA A 20 -19.99 9.89 -7.06
N CYS A 21 -19.38 10.90 -6.45
CA CYS A 21 -18.35 11.72 -7.08
C CYS A 21 -17.07 10.92 -7.40
N GLY A 22 -16.57 11.04 -8.64
CA GLY A 22 -15.34 10.36 -9.07
C GLY A 22 -14.10 10.74 -8.26
N ALA A 23 -14.03 11.97 -7.74
CA ALA A 23 -12.95 12.40 -6.87
C ALA A 23 -12.99 11.67 -5.51
N ALA A 24 -14.18 11.49 -4.93
CA ALA A 24 -14.36 10.73 -3.70
C ALA A 24 -13.99 9.27 -3.90
N HIS A 25 -14.40 8.67 -5.02
CA HIS A 25 -13.98 7.31 -5.38
C HIS A 25 -12.47 7.19 -5.54
N GLY A 26 -11.81 8.17 -6.18
CA GLY A 26 -10.36 8.21 -6.26
C GLY A 26 -9.69 8.23 -4.88
N LEU A 27 -10.19 9.05 -3.96
CA LEU A 27 -9.69 9.12 -2.59
C LEU A 27 -9.92 7.84 -1.79
N ASP A 28 -11.00 7.09 -2.05
CA ASP A 28 -11.20 5.77 -1.43
C ASP A 28 -10.08 4.77 -1.81
N LEU A 29 -9.52 4.91 -3.02
CA LEU A 29 -8.48 4.02 -3.55
C LEU A 29 -7.06 4.45 -3.17
N VAL A 30 -6.75 5.75 -3.23
CA VAL A 30 -5.37 6.27 -3.06
C VAL A 30 -5.20 7.26 -1.91
N GLY A 31 -6.26 7.58 -1.18
CA GLY A 31 -6.25 8.57 -0.09
C GLY A 31 -5.66 8.06 1.22
N GLU A 32 -5.30 6.78 1.31
CA GLU A 32 -4.64 6.25 2.50
C GLU A 32 -3.20 6.76 2.65
N ARG A 33 -2.77 6.95 3.90
CA ARG A 33 -1.42 7.44 4.19
C ARG A 33 -0.38 6.51 3.55
N TRP A 34 0.55 7.10 2.80
CA TRP A 34 1.62 6.47 2.02
C TRP A 34 1.25 5.94 0.62
N ALA A 35 -0.03 5.77 0.26
CA ALA A 35 -0.40 5.23 -1.06
C ALA A 35 0.17 6.08 -2.21
N LEU A 36 -0.07 7.39 -2.19
CA LEU A 36 0.46 8.30 -3.21
C LEU A 36 1.99 8.34 -3.26
N LEU A 37 2.68 8.14 -2.13
CA LEU A 37 4.14 8.09 -2.12
C LEU A 37 4.66 6.80 -2.76
N VAL A 38 4.02 5.66 -2.48
CA VAL A 38 4.32 4.39 -3.14
C VAL A 38 4.06 4.49 -4.64
N ILE A 39 2.92 5.05 -5.05
CA ILE A 39 2.58 5.25 -6.46
C ILE A 39 3.63 6.11 -7.15
N ARG A 40 4.04 7.23 -6.53
CA ARG A 40 5.09 8.12 -7.05
C ARG A 40 6.40 7.36 -7.33
N GLU A 41 6.85 6.52 -6.40
CA GLU A 41 8.10 5.77 -6.60
C GLU A 41 8.01 4.75 -7.74
N LEU A 42 6.82 4.19 -7.96
CA LEU A 42 6.54 3.23 -9.05
C LEU A 42 6.32 3.89 -10.41
N MET A 43 5.97 5.18 -10.46
CA MET A 43 5.88 5.94 -11.73
C MET A 43 7.22 6.04 -12.44
N MET A 44 8.34 5.96 -11.71
CA MET A 44 9.70 5.98 -12.26
C MET A 44 10.15 4.60 -12.79
N GLY A 45 9.31 3.57 -12.66
CA GLY A 45 9.60 2.22 -13.11
C GLY A 45 9.34 1.15 -12.03
N PRO A 46 9.39 -0.14 -12.39
CA PRO A 46 9.16 -1.21 -11.44
C PRO A 46 10.29 -1.29 -10.41
N ARG A 47 9.95 -1.36 -9.13
CA ARG A 47 10.91 -1.40 -8.02
C ARG A 47 10.74 -2.65 -7.15
N ARG A 48 11.84 -3.09 -6.52
CA ARG A 48 11.75 -4.14 -5.49
C ARG A 48 11.23 -3.55 -4.19
N PHE A 49 10.72 -4.43 -3.32
CA PHE A 49 10.26 -4.05 -1.99
C PHE A 49 11.37 -3.37 -1.16
N SER A 50 12.61 -3.88 -1.24
CA SER A 50 13.76 -3.31 -0.55
C SER A 50 14.04 -1.87 -0.96
N ASP A 51 13.91 -1.57 -2.24
CA ASP A 51 14.21 -0.26 -2.81
C ASP A 51 13.13 0.73 -2.37
N LEU A 52 11.85 0.37 -2.52
CA LEU A 52 10.73 1.15 -2.02
C LEU A 52 10.84 1.46 -0.52
N ARG A 53 11.25 0.47 0.29
CA ARG A 53 11.42 0.65 1.73
C ARG A 53 12.58 1.58 2.07
N LYS A 54 13.66 1.56 1.25
CA LYS A 54 14.82 2.45 1.44
C LYS A 54 14.45 3.89 1.10
N ASP A 55 13.68 4.09 0.04
CA ASP A 55 13.32 5.43 -0.45
C ASP A 55 12.21 6.07 0.40
N LEU A 56 11.31 5.26 0.97
CA LEU A 56 10.22 5.71 1.85
C LEU A 56 10.63 5.66 3.33
N CYS A 57 11.60 6.49 3.72
CA CYS A 57 12.07 6.57 5.11
C CYS A 57 10.92 6.92 6.09
N GLY A 58 10.83 6.16 7.19
CA GLY A 58 9.76 6.30 8.19
C GLY A 58 8.56 5.38 7.97
N LEU A 59 8.48 4.68 6.83
CA LEU A 59 7.48 3.65 6.58
C LEU A 59 7.96 2.29 7.10
N SER A 60 7.19 1.67 8.00
CA SER A 60 7.51 0.31 8.47
C SER A 60 7.25 -0.71 7.37
N ALA A 61 8.01 -1.82 7.39
CA ALA A 61 7.84 -2.90 6.41
C ALA A 61 6.40 -3.46 6.41
N ASN A 62 5.79 -3.60 7.59
CA ASN A 62 4.43 -4.10 7.71
C ASN A 62 3.42 -3.16 7.04
N VAL A 63 3.56 -1.86 7.25
CA VAL A 63 2.66 -0.89 6.60
C VAL A 63 2.93 -0.85 5.09
N LEU A 64 4.18 -0.90 4.64
CA LEU A 64 4.48 -0.98 3.20
C LEU A 64 3.84 -2.21 2.55
N THR A 65 3.93 -3.39 3.18
CA THR A 65 3.27 -4.61 2.71
C THR A 65 1.76 -4.42 2.62
N GLN A 66 1.12 -3.94 3.69
CA GLN A 66 -0.33 -3.69 3.71
C GLN A 66 -0.76 -2.70 2.60
N ARG A 67 0.03 -1.65 2.36
CA ARG A 67 -0.25 -0.67 1.30
C ARG A 67 -0.11 -1.26 -0.09
N LEU A 68 0.94 -2.03 -0.34
CA LEU A 68 1.12 -2.71 -1.62
C LEU A 68 0.00 -3.72 -1.88
N GLU A 69 -0.41 -4.51 -0.87
CA GLU A 69 -1.55 -5.43 -0.96
C GLU A 69 -2.86 -4.69 -1.26
N GLY A 70 -3.12 -3.57 -0.59
CA GLY A 70 -4.32 -2.75 -0.82
C GLY A 70 -4.38 -2.13 -2.22
N LEU A 71 -3.26 -1.58 -2.68
CA LEU A 71 -3.13 -0.99 -4.02
C LEU A 71 -3.18 -2.04 -5.13
N GLU A 72 -2.67 -3.25 -4.89
CA GLU A 72 -2.77 -4.37 -5.83
C GLU A 72 -4.22 -4.88 -5.90
N ALA A 73 -4.89 -5.04 -4.76
CA ALA A 73 -6.28 -5.48 -4.69
C ALA A 73 -7.26 -4.50 -5.35
N SER A 74 -6.97 -3.20 -5.31
CA SER A 74 -7.74 -2.17 -6.02
C SER A 74 -7.37 -2.03 -7.50
N GLY A 75 -6.35 -2.75 -7.98
CA GLY A 75 -5.89 -2.69 -9.36
C GLY A 75 -5.07 -1.44 -9.70
N VAL A 76 -4.68 -0.64 -8.71
CA VAL A 76 -3.85 0.57 -8.91
C VAL A 76 -2.41 0.20 -9.26
N ILE A 77 -1.89 -0.89 -8.71
CA ILE A 77 -0.55 -1.42 -9.03
C ILE A 77 -0.61 -2.90 -9.42
N GLN A 78 0.47 -3.40 -10.01
CA GLN A 78 0.63 -4.81 -10.33
C GLN A 78 1.95 -5.35 -9.78
N ARG A 79 1.91 -6.52 -9.15
CA ARG A 79 3.11 -7.23 -8.73
C ARG A 79 3.75 -7.97 -9.90
N ARG A 80 5.05 -7.79 -10.09
CA ARG A 80 5.84 -8.50 -11.10
C ARG A 80 7.15 -9.02 -10.52
N LYS A 81 7.68 -10.10 -11.10
CA LYS A 81 9.01 -10.61 -10.77
C LYS A 81 10.04 -9.90 -11.63
N LEU A 82 10.94 -9.15 -11.01
CA LEU A 82 12.07 -8.52 -11.69
C LEU A 82 13.19 -9.54 -11.92
N PRO A 83 13.96 -9.44 -13.04
CA PRO A 83 15.14 -10.28 -13.28
C PRO A 83 16.13 -10.16 -12.11
N PRO A 84 17.01 -11.14 -11.87
CA PRO A 84 18.07 -10.98 -10.87
C PRO A 84 18.92 -9.73 -11.17
N PRO A 85 19.43 -9.05 -10.13
CA PRO A 85 20.31 -7.89 -10.30
C PRO A 85 21.65 -8.29 -10.93
#